data_AF-A0A5D3BK74-F1
#
_entry.id   AF-A0A5D3BK74-F1
#
_cell.length_a   1.000
_cell.length_b   1.000
_cell.length_c   1.000
_cell.angle_alpha   90.00
_cell.angle_beta   90.00
_cell.angle_gamma   90.00
#
_symmetry.space_group_name_H-M   'P 1'
#
loop_
_entity.id
_entity.type
_entity.pdbx_description
1 polymer ?
#
loop_
_entity_poly.entity_id
_entity_poly.type
_entity_poly.pdbx_seq_one_letter_code
_entity_poly.pdbx_strand_id
1 'polypeptide(L)'
;MPKSNPEGIYVNKNLSLDNIQVYGFDYDYTLVYYSANLKNLIYDLAKEHLVIELRYPKSCMKFKYDHTFQIRGFTMINLKVAS
;
A
#
# COMPACT_ATOMS: atom_id res chain seq x y z
N MET A 1 24.40 2.98 2.19
CA MET A 1 23.54 3.82 1.33
C MET A 1 23.53 5.22 1.92
N PRO A 2 23.64 6.30 1.12
CA PRO A 2 23.55 7.64 1.69
C PRO A 2 22.20 7.75 2.39
N LYS A 3 22.20 8.31 3.60
CA LYS A 3 20.97 8.58 4.35
C LYS A 3 20.09 9.46 3.46
N SER A 4 18.90 8.99 3.13
CA SER A 4 17.93 9.73 2.31
C SER A 4 17.65 11.08 2.98
N ASN A 5 17.95 12.18 2.29
CA ASN A 5 17.53 13.51 2.71
C ASN A 5 15.99 13.56 2.63
N PRO A 6 15.26 13.83 3.73
CA PRO A 6 13.80 13.97 3.71
C PRO A 6 13.29 15.05 2.75
N GLU A 7 14.10 16.06 2.47
CA GLU A 7 13.80 17.16 1.53
C GLU A 7 14.43 16.95 0.15
N GLY A 8 15.10 15.82 -0.07
CA GLY A 8 15.78 15.54 -1.33
C GLY A 8 14.79 15.30 -2.46
N ILE A 9 14.97 16.03 -3.57
CA ILE A 9 14.31 15.74 -4.85
C ILE A 9 15.27 14.92 -5.71
N TYR A 10 14.88 13.71 -6.10
CA TYR A 10 15.72 12.78 -6.84
C TYR A 10 15.26 12.66 -8.30
N VAL A 11 16.22 12.61 -9.22
CA VAL A 11 15.97 12.67 -10.67
C VAL A 11 16.39 11.34 -11.32
N ASN A 12 15.44 10.67 -11.98
CA ASN A 12 15.72 9.48 -12.79
C ASN A 12 15.94 9.80 -14.28
N LYS A 13 15.35 10.90 -14.77
CA LYS A 13 15.44 11.38 -16.15
C LYS A 13 15.45 12.91 -16.15
N ASN A 14 16.15 13.51 -17.11
CA ASN A 14 16.20 14.97 -17.26
C ASN A 14 14.78 15.54 -17.47
N LEU A 15 14.43 16.54 -16.67
CA LEU A 15 13.15 17.24 -16.71
C LEU A 15 13.42 18.73 -16.49
N SER A 16 12.90 19.60 -17.37
CA SER A 16 12.91 21.05 -17.16
C SER A 16 11.55 21.49 -16.65
N LEU A 17 11.52 22.03 -15.42
CA LEU A 17 10.28 22.49 -14.78
C LEU A 17 9.71 23.75 -15.47
N ASP A 18 10.56 24.55 -16.12
CA ASP A 18 10.14 25.74 -16.87
C ASP A 18 9.20 25.41 -18.04
N ASN A 19 9.25 24.17 -18.54
CA ASN A 19 8.38 23.70 -19.62
C ASN A 19 7.03 23.15 -19.11
N ILE A 20 6.82 23.08 -17.79
CA ILE A 20 5.61 22.51 -17.17
C ILE A 20 4.65 23.64 -16.79
N GLN A 21 3.46 23.63 -17.39
CA GLN A 21 2.44 24.67 -17.16
C GLN A 21 1.37 24.25 -16.14
N VAL A 22 1.18 22.95 -15.93
CA VAL A 22 0.12 22.40 -15.08
C VAL A 22 0.72 21.34 -14.16
N TYR A 23 0.35 21.42 -12.88
CA TYR A 23 0.73 20.47 -11.84
C TYR A 23 -0.51 19.74 -11.35
N GLY A 24 -0.62 18.46 -11.71
CA GLY A 24 -1.67 17.58 -11.20
C GLY A 24 -1.18 16.87 -9.94
N PHE A 25 -2.04 16.83 -8.91
CA PHE A 25 -1.76 16.11 -7.66
C PHE A 25 -2.79 15.01 -7.49
N ASP A 26 -2.32 13.81 -7.17
CA ASP A 26 -3.16 12.78 -6.57
C ASP A 26 -3.49 13.16 -5.12
N TYR A 27 -4.60 12.66 -4.57
CA TYR A 27 -5.02 13.01 -3.22
C TYR A 27 -4.45 12.05 -2.19
N ASP A 28 -4.79 10.77 -2.29
CA ASP A 28 -4.48 9.76 -1.30
C ASP A 28 -2.98 9.42 -1.28
N TYR A 29 -2.34 9.50 -0.12
CA TYR A 29 -0.90 9.29 0.06
C TYR A 29 0.01 10.24 -0.73
N THR A 30 -0.54 11.29 -1.35
CA THR A 30 0.21 12.37 -2.01
C THR A 30 -0.03 13.70 -1.29
N LEU A 31 -1.26 14.22 -1.30
CA LEU A 31 -1.64 15.41 -0.53
C LEU A 31 -2.03 15.06 0.91
N VAL A 32 -2.70 13.93 1.10
CA VAL A 32 -3.12 13.45 2.41
C VAL A 32 -2.28 12.26 2.83
N TYR A 33 -1.58 12.42 3.95
CA TYR A 33 -0.85 11.34 4.59
C TYR A 33 -1.73 10.64 5.64
N TYR A 34 -1.99 9.35 5.43
CA TYR A 34 -2.75 8.55 6.37
C TYR A 34 -1.87 7.98 7.48
N SER A 35 -2.43 7.96 8.70
CA SER A 35 -1.78 7.30 9.83
C SER A 35 -1.67 5.79 9.64
N ALA A 36 -0.80 5.14 10.42
CA ALA A 36 -0.65 3.69 10.42
C ALA A 36 -1.96 2.95 10.75
N ASN A 37 -2.92 3.62 11.39
CA ASN A 37 -4.21 3.04 11.76
C ASN A 37 -5.10 2.71 10.56
N LEU A 38 -4.96 3.42 9.44
CA LEU A 38 -5.77 3.15 8.25
C LEU A 38 -5.55 1.72 7.75
N LYS A 39 -4.31 1.23 7.80
CA LYS A 39 -3.97 -0.13 7.37
C LYS A 39 -4.61 -1.21 8.25
N ASN A 40 -4.67 -0.98 9.57
CA ASN A 40 -5.40 -1.86 10.50
C ASN A 40 -6.88 -1.92 10.13
N LEU A 41 -7.50 -0.76 9.91
CA LEU A 41 -8.91 -0.67 9.55
C LEU A 41 -9.22 -1.40 8.24
N ILE A 42 -8.42 -1.18 7.19
CA ILE A 42 -8.60 -1.87 5.91
C ILE A 42 -8.49 -3.39 6.09
N TYR A 43 -7.52 -3.86 6.88
CA TYR A 43 -7.36 -5.29 7.15
C TYR A 43 -8.56 -5.88 7.90
N ASP A 44 -9.06 -5.18 8.91
CA ASP A 44 -10.20 -5.61 9.71
C ASP A 44 -11.50 -5.64 8.89
N LEU A 45 -11.73 -4.64 8.03
CA LEU A 45 -12.89 -4.64 7.12
C LEU A 45 -12.79 -5.75 6.07
N ALA A 46 -11.60 -5.97 5.52
CA ALA A 46 -11.39 -7.02 4.53
C ALA A 46 -11.63 -8.41 5.12
N LYS A 47 -11.06 -8.72 6.30
CA LYS A 47 -11.26 -10.03 6.93
C LYS A 47 -12.72 -10.25 7.33
N GLU A 48 -13.42 -9.21 7.79
CA GLU A 48 -14.85 -9.27 8.09
C GLU A 48 -15.65 -9.63 6.85
N HIS A 49 -15.41 -8.95 5.73
CA HIS A 49 -16.05 -9.26 4.46
C HIS A 49 -15.79 -10.70 3.98
N LEU A 50 -14.55 -11.19 4.08
CA LEU A 50 -14.20 -12.57 3.71
C LEU A 50 -14.98 -13.61 4.55
N VAL A 51 -15.12 -13.38 5.86
CA VAL A 51 -15.75 -14.34 6.76
C VAL A 51 -17.27 -14.27 6.68
N ILE A 52 -17.85 -13.07 6.65
CA ILE A 52 -19.29 -12.87 6.68
C ILE A 52 -19.89 -13.12 5.30
N GLU A 53 -19.39 -12.43 4.27
CA GLU A 53 -20.00 -12.45 2.94
C GLU A 53 -19.51 -13.65 2.12
N LEU A 54 -18.21 -13.95 2.18
CA LEU A 54 -17.62 -15.05 1.39
C LEU A 54 -17.53 -16.38 2.16
N ARG A 55 -18.04 -16.43 3.40
CA ARG A 55 -18.13 -17.63 4.25
C ARG A 55 -16.81 -18.36 4.49
N TYR A 56 -15.70 -17.63 4.56
CA TYR A 56 -14.41 -18.19 4.98
C TYR A 56 -14.49 -18.69 6.44
N PRO A 57 -13.58 -19.59 6.87
CA PRO A 57 -13.58 -20.12 8.22
C PRO A 57 -13.58 -19.00 9.29
N LYS A 58 -14.46 -19.13 10.30
CA LYS A 58 -14.57 -18.15 11.40
C LYS A 58 -13.26 -17.95 12.17
N SER A 59 -12.33 -18.92 12.11
CA SER A 59 -10.99 -18.80 12.68
C SER A 59 -10.19 -17.62 12.09
N CYS A 60 -10.46 -17.22 10.84
CA CYS A 60 -9.80 -16.10 10.19
C CYS A 60 -10.03 -14.75 10.91
N MET A 61 -11.13 -14.60 11.66
CA MET A 61 -11.38 -13.38 12.45
C MET A 61 -10.36 -13.15 13.57
N LYS A 62 -9.64 -14.21 13.99
CA LYS A 62 -8.60 -14.12 15.02
C LYS A 62 -7.31 -13.49 14.51
N PHE A 63 -7.15 -13.38 13.19
CA PHE A 63 -5.96 -12.79 12.61
C PHE A 63 -5.87 -11.29 12.91
N LYS A 64 -4.66 -10.86 13.23
CA LYS A 64 -4.30 -9.47 13.47
C LYS A 64 -3.35 -9.02 12.40
N TYR A 65 -3.47 -7.75 12.04
CA TYR A 65 -2.55 -7.15 11.10
C TYR A 65 -1.16 -6.98 11.71
N ASP A 66 -0.14 -7.45 10.98
CA ASP A 66 1.27 -7.29 11.34
C ASP A 66 1.91 -6.25 10.40
N HIS A 67 2.25 -5.08 10.96
CA HIS A 67 2.87 -3.98 10.22
C HIS A 67 4.31 -4.29 9.77
N THR A 68 4.98 -5.25 10.41
CA THR A 68 6.39 -5.59 10.15
C THR A 68 6.54 -6.60 9.02
N PHE A 69 5.50 -7.39 8.75
CA PHE A 69 5.53 -8.45 7.75
C PHE A 69 5.53 -7.91 6.30
N GLN A 70 4.75 -6.84 6.07
CA GLN A 70 4.54 -6.32 4.73
C GLN A 70 5.61 -5.31 4.32
N ILE A 71 6.15 -5.48 3.11
CA ILE A 71 6.97 -4.48 2.44
C ILE A 71 6.30 -4.16 1.10
N ARG A 72 6.26 -2.87 0.75
CA ARG A 72 5.66 -2.41 -0.52
C ARG A 72 6.46 -2.98 -1.69
N GLY A 73 5.76 -3.47 -2.71
CA GLY A 73 6.38 -3.94 -3.97
C GLY A 73 6.58 -5.45 -4.08
N PHE A 74 6.12 -6.25 -3.12
CA PHE A 74 6.07 -7.71 -3.30
C PHE A 74 5.02 -8.14 -4.32
N THR A 75 5.34 -9.18 -5.09
CA THR A 75 4.42 -9.81 -6.04
C THR A 75 3.92 -11.13 -5.48
N MET A 76 2.59 -11.33 -5.42
CA MET A 76 2.01 -12.62 -5.09
C MET A 76 2.07 -13.54 -6.33
N ILE A 77 2.76 -14.67 -6.20
CA ILE A 77 2.79 -15.69 -7.24
C ILE A 77 1.73 -16.74 -6.89
N ASN A 78 0.68 -16.84 -7.70
CA ASN A 78 -0.30 -17.91 -7.59
C ASN A 78 0.13 -19.06 -8.51
N LEU A 79 0.73 -20.09 -7.94
CA LEU A 79 0.96 -21.34 -8.65
C LEU A 79 -0.35 -22.13 -8.68
N LYS A 80 -1.13 -21.94 -9.74
CA LYS A 80 -2.14 -22.93 -10.10
C LYS A 80 -1.37 -24.18 -10.52
N VAL A 81 -1.30 -25.17 -9.63
CA VAL A 81 -0.90 -26.52 -10.01
C VAL A 81 -1.94 -26.97 -11.04
N ALA A 82 -1.53 -27.09 -12.29
CA ALA A 82 -2.39 -27.62 -13.35
C ALA A 82 -2.72 -29.07 -12.97
N SER A 83 -3.98 -29.30 -12.61
CA SER A 83 -4.61 -30.62 -12.49
C SER A 83 -5.14 -31.05 -13.84
#